data_AF-A0A938FK45-F1
#
_entry.id   AF-A0A938FK45-F1
#
_cell.length_a   1.000
_cell.length_b   1.000
_cell.length_c   1.000
_cell.angle_alpha   90.00
_cell.angle_beta   90.00
_cell.angle_gamma   90.00
#
_symmetry.space_group_name_H-M   'P 1'
#
loop_
_entity.id
_entity.type
_entity.pdbx_description
1 polymer ?
#
loop_
_entity_poly.entity_id
_entity_poly.type
_entity_poly.pdbx_seq_one_letter_code
_entity_poly.pdbx_strand_id
1 'polypeptide(L)'
;MSKTLVMGILNITPDSFADGGKYFSKDAAINHGRRLITEGADIIDVGGESTRPGAERVNEDEELSRVLPVVEELVKDGAVISVDTMRSNVAKEAIEK
;
A
#
# COMPACT_ATOMS: atom_id res chain seq x y z
N MET A 1 14.58 13.39 17.88
CA MET A 1 13.38 13.50 17.02
C MET A 1 12.24 14.01 17.90
N SER A 2 11.63 15.16 17.61
CA SER A 2 10.75 15.87 18.56
C SER A 2 9.34 16.16 18.05
N LYS A 3 8.81 15.36 17.11
CA LYS A 3 7.39 15.33 16.75
C LYS A 3 6.91 13.89 16.58
N THR A 4 5.63 13.64 16.86
CA THR A 4 4.95 12.38 16.49
C THR A 4 4.93 12.26 14.97
N LEU A 5 5.23 11.05 14.45
CA LEU A 5 5.10 10.74 13.03
C LEU A 5 3.73 10.13 12.76
N VAL A 6 3.13 10.50 11.62
CA VAL A 6 1.85 9.95 11.17
C VAL A 6 2.09 8.97 10.03
N MET A 7 1.55 7.76 10.18
CA MET A 7 1.57 6.73 9.14
C MET A 7 0.18 6.64 8.49
N GLY A 8 0.10 6.94 7.20
CA GLY A 8 -1.12 6.83 6.40
C GLY A 8 -1.28 5.40 5.89
N ILE A 9 -2.44 4.80 6.12
CA ILE A 9 -2.74 3.42 5.69
C ILE A 9 -3.26 3.43 4.24
N LEU A 10 -2.60 2.69 3.36
CA LEU A 10 -2.98 2.48 1.97
C LEU A 10 -3.24 0.99 1.71
N ASN A 11 -4.48 0.56 1.98
CA ASN A 11 -4.92 -0.80 1.70
C ASN A 11 -5.31 -0.96 0.23
N ILE A 12 -4.67 -1.91 -0.42
CA ILE A 12 -4.78 -2.23 -1.84
C ILE A 12 -5.58 -3.53 -1.97
N THR A 13 -6.82 -3.50 -1.49
CA THR A 13 -7.73 -4.66 -1.56
C THR A 13 -9.06 -4.30 -2.23
N PRO A 14 -9.76 -5.26 -2.87
CA PRO A 14 -11.04 -5.00 -3.54
C PRO A 14 -12.09 -4.36 -2.63
N ASP A 15 -12.09 -4.72 -1.35
CA ASP A 15 -13.08 -4.26 -0.35
C ASP A 15 -12.70 -2.93 0.33
N SER A 16 -11.55 -2.36 0.00
CA SER A 16 -11.04 -1.13 0.64
C SER A 16 -11.58 0.16 0.04
N PHE A 17 -12.22 0.10 -1.13
CA PHE A 17 -12.80 1.27 -1.80
C PHE A 17 -14.33 1.19 -1.80
N ALA A 18 -14.97 2.32 -1.48
CA ALA A 18 -16.42 2.43 -1.28
C ALA A 18 -17.28 1.96 -2.48
N ASP A 19 -16.69 1.81 -3.67
CA ASP A 19 -17.38 1.39 -4.90
C ASP A 19 -17.29 -0.12 -5.20
N GLY A 20 -16.96 -0.96 -4.21
CA GLY A 20 -17.11 -2.42 -4.32
C GLY A 20 -16.14 -3.11 -5.28
N GLY A 21 -14.87 -2.72 -5.27
CA GLY A 21 -13.77 -3.46 -5.91
C GLY A 21 -13.76 -3.51 -7.44
N LYS A 22 -14.76 -2.94 -8.12
CA LYS A 22 -14.97 -3.09 -9.57
C LYS A 22 -14.00 -2.27 -10.43
N TYR A 23 -13.30 -1.31 -9.82
CA TYR A 23 -12.26 -0.50 -10.45
C TYR A 23 -11.06 -0.38 -9.50
N PHE A 24 -10.46 -1.51 -9.16
CA PHE A 24 -9.13 -1.49 -8.59
C PHE A 24 -8.14 -1.03 -9.67
N SER A 25 -7.90 0.28 -9.78
CA SER A 25 -6.86 0.81 -10.65
C SER A 25 -5.65 1.16 -9.80
N LYS A 26 -4.48 0.65 -10.22
CA LYS A 26 -3.17 1.06 -9.73
C LYS A 26 -3.09 2.57 -9.55
N ASP A 27 -3.61 3.32 -10.53
CA ASP A 27 -3.59 4.79 -10.52
C ASP A 27 -4.42 5.38 -9.37
N ALA A 28 -5.56 4.77 -9.02
CA ALA A 28 -6.35 5.20 -7.86
C ALA A 28 -5.58 4.99 -6.55
N ALA A 29 -4.86 3.87 -6.40
CA ALA A 29 -4.03 3.61 -5.24
C ALA A 29 -2.86 4.60 -5.13
N ILE A 30 -2.16 4.87 -6.24
CA ILE A 30 -1.09 5.87 -6.30
C ILE A 30 -1.63 7.26 -5.94
N ASN A 31 -2.75 7.67 -6.53
CA ASN A 31 -3.36 8.97 -6.25
C ASN A 31 -3.82 9.09 -4.79
N HIS A 32 -4.30 7.98 -4.20
CA HIS A 32 -4.62 7.94 -2.77
C HIS A 32 -3.35 8.10 -1.90
N GLY A 33 -2.27 7.39 -2.22
CA GLY A 33 -0.98 7.57 -1.54
C GLY A 33 -0.47 9.01 -1.61
N ARG A 34 -0.50 9.63 -2.80
CA ARG A 34 -0.16 11.05 -3.00
C ARG A 34 -1.05 12.00 -2.18
N ARG A 35 -2.34 11.69 -2.07
CA ARG A 35 -3.25 12.46 -1.23
C ARG A 35 -2.86 12.36 0.25
N LEU A 36 -2.58 11.15 0.76
CA LEU A 36 -2.15 10.96 2.15
C LEU A 36 -0.87 11.75 2.47
N ILE A 37 0.09 11.77 1.55
CA ILE A 37 1.32 12.60 1.67
C ILE A 37 0.94 14.08 1.75
N THR A 38 0.05 14.55 0.86
CA THR A 38 -0.41 15.95 0.83
C THR A 38 -1.18 16.33 2.10
N GLU A 39 -1.89 15.39 2.71
CA GLU A 39 -2.60 15.56 3.99
C GLU A 39 -1.67 15.52 5.20
N GLY A 40 -0.37 15.24 5.01
CA GLY A 40 0.67 15.34 6.03
C GLY A 40 1.12 14.01 6.64
N ALA A 41 0.85 12.87 5.98
CA ALA A 41 1.45 11.60 6.38
C ALA A 41 2.98 11.65 6.21
N ASP A 42 3.71 11.25 7.26
CA ASP A 42 5.16 11.12 7.25
C ASP A 42 5.62 9.79 6.64
N ILE A 43 4.78 8.76 6.72
CA ILE A 43 5.02 7.40 6.21
C ILE A 43 3.75 6.90 5.53
N ILE A 44 3.85 6.17 4.42
CA ILE A 44 2.73 5.46 3.81
C ILE A 44 2.90 3.96 4.03
N ASP A 45 1.91 3.31 4.62
CA ASP A 45 1.88 1.87 4.89
C ASP A 45 1.03 1.16 3.84
N VAL A 46 1.69 0.42 2.96
CA VAL A 46 1.10 -0.18 1.76
C VAL A 46 0.85 -1.68 2.00
N GLY A 47 -0.40 -2.10 1.96
CA GLY A 47 -0.79 -3.51 2.15
C GLY A 47 -1.61 -4.06 0.99
N GLY A 48 -1.21 -5.20 0.41
CA GLY A 48 -1.91 -5.86 -0.70
C GLY A 48 -2.90 -6.97 -0.29
N GLU A 49 -2.82 -7.41 0.96
CA GLU A 49 -3.63 -8.47 1.56
C GLU A 49 -4.47 -7.89 2.71
N SER A 50 -5.74 -8.28 2.84
CA SER A 50 -6.54 -7.89 4.00
C SER A 50 -6.26 -8.82 5.17
N THR A 51 -5.89 -8.27 6.32
CA THR A 51 -5.71 -9.01 7.58
C THR A 51 -6.99 -9.04 8.43
N ARG A 52 -8.14 -8.62 7.88
CA ARG A 52 -9.43 -8.62 8.59
C ARG A 52 -9.94 -10.05 8.82
N PRO A 53 -10.61 -10.34 9.96
CA PRO A 53 -11.22 -11.64 10.19
C PRO A 53 -12.18 -12.05 9.05
N GLY A 54 -11.96 -13.22 8.48
CA GLY A 54 -12.80 -13.78 7.41
C GLY A 54 -12.46 -13.31 5.99
N ALA A 55 -11.42 -12.50 5.79
CA ALA A 55 -10.94 -12.18 4.45
C ALA A 55 -10.32 -13.41 3.77
N GLU A 56 -10.60 -13.61 2.49
CA GLU A 56 -9.86 -14.59 1.68
C GLU A 56 -8.43 -14.10 1.47
N ARG A 57 -7.47 -14.97 1.75
CA ARG A 57 -6.06 -14.67 1.49
C ARG A 57 -5.80 -14.68 0.00
N VAL A 58 -5.13 -13.64 -0.48
CA VAL A 58 -4.58 -13.63 -1.83
C VAL A 58 -3.32 -14.49 -1.90
N ASN A 59 -2.99 -14.95 -3.10
CA ASN A 59 -1.70 -15.60 -3.31
C ASN A 59 -0.58 -14.54 -3.37
N GLU A 60 0.67 -15.00 -3.28
CA GLU A 60 1.84 -14.11 -3.25
C GLU A 60 1.98 -13.27 -4.53
N ASP A 61 1.78 -13.87 -5.71
CA ASP A 61 1.89 -13.18 -7.00
C ASP A 61 0.86 -12.04 -7.12
N GLU A 62 -0.34 -12.26 -6.60
CA GLU A 62 -1.40 -11.27 -6.56
C GLU A 62 -1.04 -10.11 -5.62
N GLU A 63 -0.53 -10.40 -4.42
CA GLU A 63 -0.04 -9.37 -3.48
C GLU A 63 1.10 -8.55 -4.11
N LEU A 64 2.08 -9.20 -4.75
CA LEU A 64 3.17 -8.52 -5.49
C LEU A 64 2.62 -7.60 -6.58
N SER A 65 1.68 -8.09 -7.40
CA SER A 65 1.09 -7.32 -8.51
C SER A 65 0.32 -6.08 -8.04
N ARG A 66 -0.19 -6.11 -6.81
CA ARG A 66 -0.92 -5.01 -6.16
C ARG A 66 0.03 -4.00 -5.53
N VAL A 67 1.03 -4.47 -4.80
CA VAL A 67 1.92 -3.64 -3.96
C VAL A 67 3.02 -2.97 -4.78
N LEU A 68 3.78 -3.74 -5.57
CA LEU A 68 5.04 -3.26 -6.16
C LEU A 68 4.86 -2.03 -7.07
N PRO A 69 3.85 -1.95 -7.96
CA PRO A 69 3.70 -0.77 -8.82
C PRO A 69 3.35 0.51 -8.04
N VAL A 70 2.68 0.38 -6.89
CA VAL A 70 2.33 1.52 -6.04
C VAL A 70 3.53 1.97 -5.21
N VAL A 71 4.26 1.02 -4.62
CA VAL A 71 5.52 1.31 -3.91
C VAL A 71 6.51 2.04 -4.83
N GLU A 72 6.73 1.50 -6.03
CA GLU A 72 7.69 2.07 -6.98
C GLU A 72 7.37 3.53 -7.34
N GLU A 73 6.10 3.86 -7.57
CA GLU A 73 5.71 5.23 -7.92
C GLU A 73 5.76 6.18 -6.72
N LEU A 74 5.35 5.75 -5.53
CA LEU A 74 5.41 6.60 -4.34
C LEU A 74 6.84 6.83 -3.84
N VAL A 75 7.75 5.86 -4.03
CA VAL A 75 9.19 6.04 -3.79
C VAL A 75 9.77 7.10 -4.74
N LYS A 76 9.40 7.07 -6.03
CA LYS A 76 9.80 8.13 -6.99
C LYS A 76 9.30 9.51 -6.60
N ASP A 77 8.14 9.59 -5.95
CA ASP A 77 7.59 10.83 -5.40
C ASP A 77 8.31 11.28 -4.10
N GLY A 78 9.28 10.51 -3.59
CA GLY A 78 10.08 10.82 -2.41
C GLY A 78 9.44 10.42 -1.08
N ALA A 79 8.40 9.58 -1.10
CA ALA A 79 7.72 9.11 0.10
C ALA A 79 8.56 8.09 0.88
N VAL A 80 8.45 8.12 2.21
CA VAL A 80 8.92 7.03 3.06
C VAL A 80 7.83 5.95 3.09
N ILE A 81 8.17 4.73 2.68
CA ILE A 81 7.22 3.63 2.53
C ILE A 81 7.46 2.55 3.59
N SER A 82 6.37 2.10 4.18
CA SER A 82 6.23 0.83 4.90
C SER A 82 5.43 -0.15 4.03
N VAL A 83 5.79 -1.43 4.07
CA VAL A 83 5.03 -2.47 3.38
C VAL A 83 4.46 -3.43 4.42
N ASP A 84 3.13 -3.44 4.55
CA ASP A 84 2.40 -4.35 5.43
C ASP A 84 2.23 -5.70 4.73
N THR A 85 3.17 -6.59 5.01
CA THR A 85 3.15 -7.97 4.51
C THR A 85 3.74 -8.94 5.52
N MET A 86 3.23 -10.17 5.51
CA MET A 86 3.80 -11.30 6.24
C MET A 86 4.72 -12.18 5.38
N ARG A 87 4.82 -11.88 4.07
CA ARG A 87 5.58 -12.69 3.11
C ARG A 87 6.97 -12.12 2.91
N SER A 88 7.97 -12.95 3.18
CA SER A 88 9.37 -12.54 3.02
C SER A 88 9.71 -12.14 1.59
N ASN A 89 9.11 -12.79 0.58
CA ASN A 89 9.35 -12.45 -0.82
C ASN A 89 8.75 -11.09 -1.20
N VAL A 90 7.54 -10.78 -0.74
CA VAL A 90 6.92 -9.45 -0.94
C VAL A 90 7.77 -8.36 -0.30
N ALA A 91 8.20 -8.58 0.95
CA ALA A 91 9.08 -7.64 1.63
C ALA A 91 10.42 -7.44 0.90
N LYS A 92 11.01 -8.53 0.40
CA LYS A 92 12.27 -8.50 -0.36
C LYS A 92 12.12 -7.73 -1.67
N GLU A 93 11.11 -8.02 -2.47
CA GLU A 93 10.91 -7.33 -3.76
C GLU A 93 10.57 -5.84 -3.56
N ALA A 94 9.90 -5.48 -2.46
CA ALA A 94 9.57 -4.10 -2.15
C ALA A 94 10.80 -3.24 -1.78
N ILE A 95 11.78 -3.77 -1.06
CA ILE A 95 12.98 -3.00 -0.68
C ILE A 95 13.96 -2.76 -1.85
N GLU A 96 13.76 -3.45 -2.97
CA GLU A 96 14.52 -3.27 -4.22
C GLU A 96 13.88 -2.21 -5.15
N LYS A 97 12.77 -1.58 -4.73
CA LYS A 97 12.09 -0.48 -5.44
C LYS A 97 12.61 0.88 -5.03
#